data_AF-A0A6L2NJ17-F1
#
_entry.id   AF-A0A6L2NJ17-F1
#
_cell.length_a   1.000
_cell.length_b   1.000
_cell.length_c   1.000
_cell.angle_alpha   90.00
_cell.angle_beta   90.00
_cell.angle_gamma   90.00
#
_symmetry.space_group_name_H-M   'P 1'
#
loop_
_entity.id
_entity.type
_entity.pdbx_description
1 polymer ?
#
loop_
_entity_poly.entity_id
_entity_poly.type
_entity_poly.pdbx_seq_one_letter_code
_entity_poly.pdbx_strand_id
1 'polypeptide(L)'
;MLHLAVPPWWGVIENQRLSEQVTRDSEIARIYAEEELKLMIEGLDRSNEVIAKHLSEYKQAEADLSVGEKIELISELVKYQHHLAEILKYQAQQSKRSSKKEQRVFYMSVLKSHAGWKIEHFRGMTLEQIKEKFTLVWKHMHDFVHMSSKEESEKVKRPRIKLDQGSSKRVKISQTLRSKPSKEQ
;
A
#
# COMPACT_ATOMS: atom_id res chain seq x y z
N MET A 1 -27.68 0.29 81.17
CA MET A 1 -27.53 0.12 79.71
C MET A 1 -28.92 0.16 79.10
N LEU A 2 -29.31 1.25 78.41
CA LEU A 2 -30.54 1.29 77.63
C LEU A 2 -30.18 0.86 76.19
N HIS A 3 -30.63 -0.32 75.79
CA HIS A 3 -30.64 -0.72 74.38
C HIS A 3 -31.76 0.04 73.69
N LEU A 4 -31.42 1.10 72.94
CA LEU A 4 -32.37 1.74 72.03
C LEU A 4 -32.64 0.77 70.88
N ALA A 5 -33.86 0.22 70.84
CA ALA A 5 -34.32 -0.62 69.74
C ALA A 5 -34.51 0.24 68.48
N VAL A 6 -33.96 -0.21 67.34
CA VAL A 6 -34.11 0.49 66.05
C VAL A 6 -35.58 0.42 65.62
N PRO A 7 -36.23 1.55 65.34
CA PRO A 7 -37.65 1.57 64.97
C PRO A 7 -37.92 0.88 63.62
N PRO A 8 -39.06 0.17 63.46
CA PRO A 8 -39.38 -0.56 62.22
C PRO A 8 -39.38 0.28 60.93
N TRP A 9 -39.68 1.57 61.03
CA TRP A 9 -39.70 2.50 59.90
C TRP A 9 -38.30 2.91 59.41
N TRP A 10 -37.24 2.71 60.20
CA TRP A 10 -35.86 3.04 59.81
C TRP A 10 -35.38 2.20 58.62
N GLY A 11 -35.74 0.92 58.57
CA GLY A 11 -35.39 0.03 57.46
C GLY A 11 -36.06 0.42 56.13
N VAL A 12 -37.25 1.04 56.19
CA VAL A 12 -37.95 1.54 54.99
C VAL A 12 -37.23 2.75 54.42
N ILE A 13 -36.79 3.69 55.28
CA ILE A 13 -36.04 4.88 54.86
C ILE A 13 -34.68 4.50 54.26
N GLU A 14 -33.98 3.53 54.87
CA GLU A 14 -32.69 3.07 54.37
C GLU A 14 -32.82 2.36 53.00
N ASN A 15 -33.84 1.51 52.83
CA ASN A 15 -34.13 0.88 51.54
C ASN A 15 -34.48 1.90 50.45
N GLN A 16 -35.26 2.93 50.80
CA GLN A 16 -35.57 4.02 49.88
C GLN A 16 -34.30 4.78 49.47
N ARG A 17 -33.45 5.15 50.43
CA ARG A 17 -32.16 5.83 50.18
C ARG A 17 -31.21 5.00 49.30
N LEU A 18 -31.13 3.69 49.54
CA LEU A 18 -30.34 2.77 48.73
C LEU A 18 -30.88 2.66 47.29
N SER A 19 -32.21 2.58 47.11
CA SER A 19 -32.82 2.52 45.77
C SER A 19 -32.62 3.81 44.97
N GLU A 20 -32.69 4.97 45.63
CA GLU A 20 -32.38 6.28 45.03
C GLU A 20 -30.90 6.36 44.64
N GLN A 21 -29.99 5.85 45.49
CA GLN A 21 -28.57 5.80 45.19
C GLN A 21 -28.27 4.92 43.97
N VAL A 22 -28.84 3.71 43.90
CA VAL A 22 -28.68 2.81 42.73
C VAL A 22 -29.19 3.46 41.45
N THR A 23 -30.31 4.19 41.53
CA THR A 23 -30.86 4.92 40.38
C THR A 23 -29.89 6.02 39.91
N ARG A 24 -29.32 6.79 40.84
CA ARG A 24 -28.31 7.82 40.52
C ARG A 24 -27.04 7.23 39.93
N ASP A 25 -26.53 6.15 40.52
CA ASP A 25 -25.30 5.51 40.06
C ASP A 25 -25.49 4.90 38.65
N SER A 26 -26.68 4.32 38.37
CA SER A 26 -27.04 3.84 37.05
C SER A 26 -27.12 4.97 36.01
N GLU A 27 -27.65 6.13 36.41
CA GLU A 27 -27.75 7.30 35.52
C GLU A 27 -26.37 7.89 35.21
N ILE A 28 -25.47 7.94 36.20
CA ILE A 28 -24.08 8.35 36.00
C ILE A 28 -23.35 7.41 35.04
N ALA A 29 -23.51 6.09 35.23
CA ALA A 29 -22.92 5.09 34.35
C ALA A 29 -23.43 5.23 32.90
N ARG A 30 -24.73 5.53 32.72
CA ARG A 30 -25.34 5.77 31.41
C ARG A 30 -24.76 7.02 30.74
N ILE A 31 -24.69 8.14 31.45
CA ILE A 31 -24.11 9.40 30.93
C ILE A 31 -22.66 9.19 30.50
N TYR A 32 -21.87 8.47 31.30
CA TYR A 32 -20.47 8.19 30.96
C TYR A 32 -20.35 7.37 29.67
N ALA A 33 -21.16 6.31 29.52
CA ALA A 33 -21.19 5.51 28.31
C ALA A 33 -21.65 6.30 27.08
N GLU A 34 -22.64 7.19 27.23
CA GLU A 34 -23.11 8.08 26.15
C GLU A 34 -22.02 9.06 25.70
N GLU A 35 -21.27 9.65 26.63
CA GLU A 35 -20.17 10.58 26.30
C GLU A 35 -18.99 9.84 25.62
N GLU A 36 -18.66 8.63 26.08
CA GLU A 36 -17.63 7.80 25.43
C GLU A 36 -18.03 7.45 23.99
N LEU A 37 -19.29 7.03 23.77
CA LEU A 37 -19.81 6.76 22.43
C LEU A 37 -19.77 7.99 21.53
N LYS A 38 -20.11 9.17 22.08
CA LYS A 38 -20.06 10.43 21.33
C LYS A 38 -18.65 10.76 20.87
N LEU A 39 -17.64 10.63 21.74
CA LEU A 39 -16.24 10.83 21.38
C LEU A 39 -15.76 9.84 20.32
N MET A 40 -16.22 8.59 20.38
CA MET A 40 -15.91 7.58 19.36
C MET A 40 -16.52 7.94 17.99
N ILE A 41 -17.77 8.41 17.96
CA ILE A 41 -18.43 8.86 16.72
C ILE A 41 -17.70 10.06 16.13
N GLU A 42 -17.38 11.07 16.93
CA GLU A 42 -16.61 12.24 16.48
C GLU A 42 -15.19 11.85 16.00
N GLY A 43 -14.59 10.83 16.60
CA GLY A 43 -13.34 10.23 16.12
C GLY A 43 -13.50 9.59 14.75
N LEU A 44 -14.53 8.77 14.57
CA LEU A 44 -14.86 8.11 13.31
C LEU A 44 -15.16 9.10 12.19
N ASP A 45 -15.92 10.16 12.46
CA ASP A 45 -16.26 11.18 11.47
C ASP A 45 -15.03 11.91 10.95
N ARG A 46 -14.09 12.28 11.85
CA ARG A 46 -12.80 12.85 11.45
C ARG A 46 -11.98 11.90 10.59
N SER A 47 -11.92 10.62 10.98
CA SER A 47 -11.24 9.61 10.16
C SER A 47 -11.90 9.45 8.79
N ASN A 48 -13.22 9.43 8.72
CA ASN A 48 -13.98 9.34 7.47
C ASN A 48 -13.74 10.55 6.57
N GLU A 49 -13.65 11.76 7.12
CA GLU A 49 -13.32 12.98 6.37
C GLU A 49 -11.92 12.88 5.74
N VAL A 50 -10.92 12.43 6.50
CA VAL A 50 -9.56 12.23 5.98
C VAL A 50 -9.53 11.17 4.88
N ILE A 51 -10.25 10.06 5.07
CA ILE A 51 -10.37 9.00 4.07
C ILE A 51 -11.02 9.55 2.79
N ALA A 52 -12.11 10.31 2.91
CA ALA A 52 -12.80 10.92 1.77
C ALA A 52 -11.89 11.87 0.99
N LYS A 53 -11.07 12.67 1.69
CA LYS A 53 -10.08 13.55 1.07
C LYS A 53 -9.05 12.76 0.27
N HIS A 54 -8.43 11.72 0.86
CA HIS A 54 -7.44 10.90 0.16
C HIS A 54 -8.04 10.14 -1.04
N LEU A 55 -9.27 9.65 -0.93
CA LEU A 55 -10.00 9.06 -2.04
C LEU A 55 -10.19 10.05 -3.19
N SER A 56 -10.52 11.31 -2.88
CA SER A 56 -10.66 12.37 -3.88
C SER A 56 -9.31 12.71 -4.53
N GLU A 57 -8.24 12.83 -3.73
CA GLU A 57 -6.88 13.09 -4.23
C GLU A 57 -6.41 11.99 -5.18
N TYR A 58 -6.67 10.72 -4.83
CA TYR A 58 -6.35 9.57 -5.69
C TYR A 58 -7.11 9.61 -7.02
N LYS A 59 -8.43 9.84 -6.97
CA LYS A 59 -9.27 9.94 -8.18
C LYS A 59 -8.80 11.08 -9.09
N GLN A 60 -8.45 12.23 -8.53
CA GLN A 60 -7.92 13.34 -9.31
C GLN A 60 -6.57 12.99 -9.94
N ALA A 61 -5.66 12.38 -9.19
CA ALA A 61 -4.36 11.95 -9.72
C ALA A 61 -4.52 10.90 -10.84
N GLU A 62 -5.47 9.98 -10.71
CA GLU A 62 -5.80 9.02 -11.75
C GLU A 62 -6.35 9.69 -13.03
N ALA A 63 -7.18 10.71 -12.88
CA ALA A 63 -7.71 11.49 -13.99
C ALA A 63 -6.63 12.35 -14.67
N ASP A 64 -5.69 12.88 -13.91
CA ASP A 64 -4.58 13.70 -14.40
C ASP A 64 -3.48 12.87 -15.10
N LEU A 65 -3.41 11.56 -14.84
CA LEU A 65 -2.46 10.67 -15.50
C LEU A 65 -2.84 10.48 -16.98
N SER A 66 -1.92 10.84 -17.86
CA SER A 66 -2.06 10.55 -19.30
C SER A 66 -2.00 9.04 -19.56
N VAL A 67 -2.57 8.61 -20.69
CA VAL A 67 -2.53 7.20 -21.12
C VAL A 67 -1.08 6.68 -21.23
N GLY A 68 -0.15 7.52 -21.68
CA GLY A 68 1.28 7.17 -21.75
C GLY A 68 1.88 6.89 -20.38
N GLU A 69 1.65 7.76 -19.40
CA GLU A 69 2.14 7.57 -18.02
C GLU A 69 1.50 6.35 -17.35
N LYS A 70 0.22 6.06 -17.62
CA LYS A 70 -0.45 4.84 -17.13
C LYS A 70 0.20 3.57 -17.70
N ILE A 71 0.52 3.55 -19.00
CA ILE A 71 1.21 2.43 -19.64
C ILE A 71 2.62 2.25 -19.04
N GLU A 72 3.34 3.35 -18.82
CA GLU A 72 4.67 3.31 -18.19
C GLU A 72 4.62 2.75 -16.77
N LEU A 73 3.68 3.20 -15.94
CA LEU A 73 3.43 2.65 -14.60
C LEU A 73 3.13 1.16 -14.63
N ILE A 74 2.25 0.70 -15.53
CA ILE A 74 1.94 -0.74 -15.68
C ILE A 74 3.19 -1.53 -16.08
N SER A 75 4.01 -1.00 -16.98
CA SER A 75 5.27 -1.63 -17.39
C SER A 75 6.23 -1.79 -16.20
N GLU A 76 6.41 -0.74 -15.38
CA GLU A 76 7.24 -0.80 -14.18
C GLU A 76 6.71 -1.81 -13.14
N LEU A 77 5.39 -1.87 -12.95
CA LEU A 77 4.74 -2.86 -12.07
C LEU A 77 4.94 -4.30 -12.56
N VAL A 78 4.88 -4.55 -13.87
CA VAL A 78 5.14 -5.88 -14.44
C VAL A 78 6.59 -6.29 -14.22
N LYS A 79 7.55 -5.39 -14.40
CA LYS A 79 8.97 -5.65 -14.09
C LYS A 79 9.16 -5.99 -12.61
N TYR A 80 8.47 -5.26 -11.72
CA TYR A 80 8.50 -5.53 -10.28
C TYR A 80 8.02 -6.92 -9.92
N GLN A 81 6.85 -7.33 -10.43
CA GLN A 81 6.32 -8.67 -10.21
C GLN A 81 7.28 -9.76 -10.70
N HIS A 82 7.92 -9.53 -11.85
CA HIS A 82 8.93 -10.45 -12.37
C HIS A 82 10.14 -10.58 -11.42
N HIS A 83 10.66 -9.46 -10.91
CA HIS A 83 11.76 -9.49 -9.93
C HIS A 83 11.38 -10.23 -8.64
N LEU A 84 10.17 -10.02 -8.11
CA LEU A 84 9.67 -10.74 -6.94
C LEU A 84 9.62 -12.26 -7.18
N ALA A 85 9.11 -12.68 -8.33
CA ALA A 85 9.02 -14.10 -8.67
C ALA A 85 10.41 -14.76 -8.76
N GLU A 86 11.39 -14.08 -9.36
CA GLU A 86 12.77 -14.57 -9.43
C GLU A 86 13.43 -14.63 -8.05
N ILE A 87 13.13 -13.67 -7.17
CA ILE A 87 13.64 -13.71 -5.79
C ILE A 87 13.11 -14.93 -5.03
N LEU A 88 11.81 -15.20 -5.14
CA LEU A 88 11.18 -16.35 -4.50
C LEU A 88 11.75 -17.68 -5.04
N LYS A 89 12.00 -17.78 -6.35
CA LYS A 89 12.64 -18.96 -6.95
C LYS A 89 14.04 -19.20 -6.39
N TYR A 90 14.85 -18.14 -6.24
CA TYR A 90 16.19 -18.26 -5.65
C TYR A 90 16.14 -18.71 -4.19
N GLN A 91 15.25 -18.13 -3.38
CA GLN A 91 15.10 -18.52 -1.98
C GLN A 91 14.75 -20.01 -1.87
N ALA A 92 13.82 -20.48 -2.71
CA ALA A 92 13.45 -21.90 -2.78
C ALA A 92 14.59 -22.80 -3.30
N GLN A 93 15.51 -22.27 -4.10
CA GLN A 93 16.67 -22.99 -4.59
C GLN A 93 17.83 -23.03 -3.58
N GLN A 94 18.00 -21.98 -2.78
CA GLN A 94 18.99 -21.92 -1.70
C GLN A 94 18.65 -22.83 -0.52
N SER A 95 17.36 -23.02 -0.24
CA SER A 95 16.92 -23.95 0.82
C SER A 95 17.15 -25.42 0.45
N LYS A 96 17.36 -25.72 -0.84
CA LYS A 96 17.83 -27.03 -1.32
C LYS A 96 19.36 -27.05 -1.24
N ARG A 97 19.95 -28.07 -0.58
CA ARG A 97 21.41 -28.29 -0.56
C ARG A 97 21.92 -28.45 -2.00
N SER A 98 22.43 -27.38 -2.61
CA SER A 98 22.91 -27.38 -3.99
C SER A 98 24.41 -27.65 -4.03
N SER A 99 24.82 -28.49 -4.98
CA SER A 99 26.23 -28.74 -5.29
C SER A 99 26.89 -27.50 -5.90
N LYS A 100 28.23 -27.40 -5.80
CA LYS A 100 29.01 -26.29 -6.39
C LYS A 100 28.75 -26.11 -7.89
N LYS A 101 28.44 -27.20 -8.61
CA LYS A 101 28.10 -27.16 -10.04
C LYS A 101 26.74 -26.50 -10.28
N GLU A 102 25.72 -26.86 -9.49
CA GLU A 102 24.38 -26.27 -9.58
C GLU A 102 24.37 -24.79 -9.22
N GLN A 103 25.13 -24.40 -8.18
CA GLN A 103 25.30 -22.99 -7.82
C GLN A 103 25.93 -22.18 -8.96
N ARG A 104 26.95 -22.75 -9.63
CA ARG A 104 27.58 -22.10 -10.78
C ARG A 104 26.59 -21.90 -11.93
N VAL A 105 25.82 -22.94 -12.28
CA VAL A 105 24.81 -22.88 -13.35
C VAL A 105 23.76 -21.82 -13.04
N PHE A 106 23.30 -21.76 -11.80
CA PHE A 106 22.32 -20.78 -11.35
C PHE A 106 22.84 -19.34 -11.41
N TYR A 107 24.03 -19.04 -10.86
CA TYR A 107 24.57 -17.69 -10.93
C TYR A 107 24.78 -17.24 -12.39
N MET A 108 25.25 -18.16 -13.24
CA MET A 108 25.38 -17.88 -14.67
C MET A 108 24.03 -17.58 -15.33
N SER A 109 22.94 -18.28 -14.99
CA SER A 109 21.63 -18.01 -15.59
C SER A 109 21.10 -16.63 -15.22
N VAL A 110 21.22 -16.21 -13.95
CA VAL A 110 20.78 -14.89 -13.49
C VAL A 110 21.62 -13.77 -14.12
N LEU A 111 22.94 -13.96 -14.24
CA LEU A 111 23.83 -12.99 -14.89
C LEU A 111 23.55 -12.88 -16.39
N LYS A 112 23.19 -13.98 -17.05
CA LYS A 112 22.76 -13.96 -18.46
C LYS A 112 21.45 -13.19 -18.65
N SER A 113 20.45 -13.44 -17.79
CA SER A 113 19.12 -12.82 -17.94
C SER A 113 19.11 -11.33 -17.59
N HIS A 114 19.79 -10.91 -16.51
CA HIS A 114 19.66 -9.54 -15.98
C HIS A 114 20.84 -8.62 -16.26
N ALA A 115 22.02 -9.15 -16.53
CA ALA A 115 23.19 -8.34 -16.87
C ALA A 115 23.61 -8.47 -18.35
N GLY A 116 22.90 -9.27 -19.15
CA GLY A 116 23.20 -9.49 -20.57
C GLY A 116 24.49 -10.28 -20.80
N TRP A 117 24.96 -11.03 -19.80
CA TRP A 117 26.22 -11.74 -19.91
C TRP A 117 26.10 -12.89 -20.92
N LYS A 118 27.15 -13.12 -21.71
CA LYS A 118 27.28 -14.28 -22.60
C LYS A 118 28.16 -15.36 -21.97
N ILE A 119 28.12 -16.56 -22.54
CA ILE A 119 28.88 -17.71 -22.02
C ILE A 119 30.40 -17.45 -21.97
N GLU A 120 30.89 -16.61 -22.89
CA GLU A 120 32.30 -16.21 -23.00
C GLU A 120 32.79 -15.43 -21.78
N HIS A 121 31.95 -14.60 -21.15
CA HIS A 121 32.36 -13.84 -19.97
C HIS A 121 32.63 -14.74 -18.75
N PHE A 122 32.10 -15.96 -18.71
CA PHE A 122 32.34 -16.89 -17.62
C PHE A 122 33.58 -17.78 -17.85
N ARG A 123 34.17 -17.74 -19.06
CA ARG A 123 35.35 -18.55 -19.39
C ARG A 123 36.52 -18.06 -18.55
N GLY A 124 37.17 -18.99 -17.83
CA GLY A 124 38.29 -18.68 -16.95
C GLY A 124 37.92 -18.08 -15.59
N MET A 125 36.64 -17.80 -15.30
CA MET A 125 36.22 -17.34 -13.98
C MET A 125 36.01 -18.50 -12.99
N THR A 126 36.45 -18.29 -11.75
CA THR A 126 36.14 -19.16 -10.61
C THR A 126 34.69 -18.96 -10.13
N LEU A 127 34.19 -19.89 -9.32
CA LEU A 127 32.82 -19.79 -8.77
C LEU A 127 32.65 -18.55 -7.88
N GLU A 128 33.69 -18.21 -7.12
CA GLU A 128 33.74 -17.08 -6.21
C GLU A 128 33.64 -15.76 -6.96
N GLN A 129 34.38 -15.60 -8.07
CA GLN A 129 34.30 -14.43 -8.94
C GLN A 129 32.90 -14.28 -9.56
N ILE A 130 32.30 -15.40 -10.00
CA ILE A 130 30.93 -15.40 -10.53
C ILE A 130 29.93 -15.01 -9.43
N LYS A 131 30.14 -15.50 -8.20
CA LYS A 131 29.28 -15.19 -7.04
C LYS A 131 29.35 -13.72 -6.65
N GLU A 132 30.51 -13.08 -6.71
CA GLU A 132 30.66 -11.65 -6.46
C GLU A 132 29.86 -10.81 -7.47
N LYS A 133 29.97 -11.14 -8.77
CA LYS A 133 29.20 -10.48 -9.83
C LYS A 133 27.70 -10.70 -9.67
N PHE A 134 27.31 -11.93 -9.32
CA PHE A 134 25.93 -12.26 -9.00
C PHE A 134 25.41 -11.41 -7.83
N THR A 135 26.19 -11.25 -6.76
CA THR A 135 25.78 -10.51 -5.56
C THR A 135 25.48 -9.05 -5.88
N LEU A 136 26.25 -8.45 -6.78
CA LEU A 136 26.01 -7.09 -7.25
C LEU A 136 24.65 -6.96 -7.97
N VAL A 137 24.37 -7.86 -8.91
CA VAL A 137 23.09 -7.89 -9.66
C VAL A 137 21.93 -8.22 -8.73
N TRP A 138 22.12 -9.16 -7.82
CA TRP A 138 21.14 -9.57 -6.83
C TRP A 138 20.76 -8.44 -5.89
N LYS A 139 21.76 -7.67 -5.42
CA LYS A 139 21.54 -6.48 -4.60
C LYS A 139 20.69 -5.46 -5.35
N HIS A 140 20.98 -5.21 -6.63
CA HIS A 140 20.17 -4.31 -7.45
C HIS A 140 18.70 -4.77 -7.59
N MET A 141 18.47 -6.07 -7.81
CA MET A 141 17.11 -6.65 -7.86
C MET A 141 16.38 -6.49 -6.52
N HIS A 142 17.07 -6.70 -5.40
CA HIS A 142 16.50 -6.53 -4.07
C HIS A 142 16.25 -5.06 -3.73
N ASP A 143 17.15 -4.16 -4.12
CA ASP A 143 17.02 -2.72 -3.94
C ASP A 143 15.82 -2.20 -4.73
N PHE A 144 15.55 -2.70 -5.95
CA PHE A 144 14.31 -2.37 -6.69
C PHE A 144 13.05 -2.81 -5.92
N VAL A 145 13.11 -4.00 -5.31
CA VAL A 145 11.99 -4.53 -4.52
C VAL A 145 11.73 -3.69 -3.27
N HIS A 146 12.79 -3.26 -2.61
CA HIS A 146 12.72 -2.41 -1.42
C HIS A 146 12.35 -0.96 -1.74
N MET A 147 12.97 -0.38 -2.77
CA MET A 147 12.78 1.02 -3.17
C MET A 147 11.34 1.31 -3.59
N SER A 148 10.69 0.42 -4.34
CA SER A 148 9.27 0.62 -4.72
C SER A 148 8.32 0.58 -3.52
N SER A 149 8.55 -0.27 -2.51
CA SER A 149 7.71 -0.28 -1.29
C SER A 149 7.80 1.03 -0.47
N LYS A 150 8.97 1.67 -0.47
CA LYS A 150 9.18 2.96 0.20
C LYS A 150 8.74 4.15 -0.66
N GLU A 151 9.01 4.10 -1.96
CA GLU A 151 8.70 5.18 -2.87
C GLU A 151 7.21 5.24 -3.26
N GLU A 152 6.47 4.12 -3.31
CA GLU A 152 5.00 4.15 -3.43
C GLU A 152 4.35 4.76 -2.18
N SER A 153 4.83 4.42 -0.98
CA SER A 153 4.31 4.99 0.27
C SER A 153 4.70 6.48 0.47
N GLU A 154 5.80 6.94 -0.15
CA GLU A 154 6.21 8.36 -0.16
C GLU A 154 5.62 9.17 -1.33
N LYS A 155 5.45 8.62 -2.55
CA LYS A 155 4.81 9.32 -3.68
C LYS A 155 3.33 9.62 -3.41
N VAL A 156 2.63 8.74 -2.68
CA VAL A 156 1.28 9.00 -2.16
C VAL A 156 1.28 10.16 -1.14
N LYS A 157 2.41 10.47 -0.51
CA LYS A 157 2.55 11.52 0.52
C LYS A 157 3.12 12.84 0.03
N ARG A 158 3.56 12.96 -1.24
CA ARG A 158 4.09 14.25 -1.75
C ARG A 158 2.93 15.14 -2.22
N PRO A 159 2.85 16.41 -1.76
CA PRO A 159 2.06 17.42 -2.46
C PRO A 159 2.64 17.55 -3.88
N ARG A 160 1.81 17.31 -4.90
CA ARG A 160 2.24 17.40 -6.30
C ARG A 160 2.71 18.83 -6.59
N ILE A 161 3.90 18.91 -7.18
CA ILE A 161 4.56 20.11 -7.70
C ILE A 161 3.56 20.89 -8.57
N LYS A 162 3.41 22.20 -8.33
CA LYS A 162 2.68 23.10 -9.22
C LYS A 162 3.41 23.13 -10.56
N LEU A 163 2.93 22.35 -11.52
CA LEU A 163 3.36 22.47 -12.90
C LEU A 163 2.62 23.67 -13.48
N ASP A 164 3.32 24.79 -13.61
CA ASP A 164 2.79 26.00 -14.25
C ASP A 164 2.36 25.68 -15.68
N GLN A 165 1.18 26.15 -16.03
CA GLN A 165 0.44 25.82 -17.24
C GLN A 165 1.01 26.62 -18.42
N GLY A 166 2.23 26.28 -18.84
CA GLY A 166 2.95 26.93 -19.93
C GLY A 166 2.70 26.30 -21.31
N SER A 167 1.61 26.71 -21.96
CA SER A 167 1.33 26.67 -23.41
C SER A 167 1.75 25.42 -24.23
N SER A 168 0.76 24.62 -24.65
CA SER A 168 0.87 23.88 -25.91
C SER A 168 -0.33 24.18 -26.81
N LYS A 169 -0.03 24.87 -27.92
CA LYS A 169 -0.98 25.39 -28.90
C LYS A 169 -1.76 24.25 -29.55
N ARG A 170 -3.10 24.39 -29.57
CA ARG A 170 -4.05 23.54 -30.30
C ARG A 170 -3.73 23.52 -31.79
N VAL A 171 -3.54 22.33 -32.35
CA VAL A 171 -3.63 22.07 -33.80
C VAL A 171 -5.08 21.71 -34.12
N LYS A 172 -5.69 22.45 -35.05
CA LYS A 172 -7.07 22.30 -35.52
C LYS A 172 -7.07 21.29 -36.68
N ILE A 173 -7.72 20.14 -36.51
CA ILE A 173 -7.92 19.16 -37.59
C ILE A 173 -9.23 19.52 -38.30
N SER A 174 -9.14 19.93 -39.57
CA SER A 174 -10.29 20.07 -40.46
C SER A 174 -10.60 18.70 -41.06
N GLN A 175 -11.81 18.18 -40.82
CA GLN A 175 -12.34 17.01 -41.53
C GLN A 175 -12.61 17.38 -43.00
N THR A 176 -12.00 16.68 -43.94
CA THR A 176 -12.40 16.68 -45.35
C THR A 176 -12.98 15.30 -45.68
N LEU A 177 -14.31 15.26 -45.86
CA LEU A 177 -15.05 14.07 -46.28
C LEU A 177 -14.63 13.69 -47.71
N ARG A 178 -14.19 12.44 -47.89
CA ARG A 178 -13.90 11.84 -49.20
C ARG A 178 -15.14 11.09 -49.68
N SER A 179 -15.92 11.69 -50.56
CA SER A 179 -16.97 10.98 -51.30
C SER A 179 -16.34 10.15 -52.44
N LYS A 180 -16.66 8.86 -52.48
CA LYS A 180 -16.44 7.97 -53.63
C LYS A 180 -17.67 8.05 -54.55
N PRO A 181 -17.55 8.09 -55.88
CA PRO A 181 -18.66 7.83 -56.76
C PRO A 181 -18.79 6.32 -57.02
N SER A 182 -19.97 5.77 -56.76
CA SER A 182 -20.39 4.45 -57.26
C SER A 182 -20.77 4.60 -58.74
N LYS A 183 -20.20 3.74 -59.60
CA LYS A 183 -20.68 3.54 -60.97
C LYS A 183 -21.64 2.36 -60.93
N GLU A 184 -22.84 2.54 -61.46
CA GLU A 184 -23.68 1.46 -61.95
C GLU A 184 -24.31 1.87 -63.28
N GLN A 185 -24.60 0.84 -64.08
CA GLN A 185 -24.88 0.79 -65.51
C GLN A 185 -26.17 1.48 -65.94
#